data_AF-A0A2N0LNI5-F1
#
_entry.id   AF-A0A2N0LNI5-F1
#
_cell.length_a   1.000
_cell.length_b   1.000
_cell.length_c   1.000
_cell.angle_alpha   90.00
_cell.angle_beta   90.00
_cell.angle_gamma   90.00
#
_symmetry.space_group_name_H-M   'P 1'
#
loop_
_entity.id
_entity.type
_entity.pdbx_description
1 polymer ?
#
loop_
_entity_poly.entity_id
_entity_poly.type
_entity_poly.pdbx_seq_one_letter_code
_entity_poly.pdbx_strand_id
1 'polypeptide(L)'
;MERLISSLSFEEIWRHFSLRIEAHQELTQDLATDRVQDYVDKALGIAAPHGNYSAAEHGLGPQILGNLNNNRIYERIFKFAWDINGITDPLQIPKFIEDANIHSLGISVGSEIAMMLKPHQNWVTNVRTNYADLLMKHSGDVNKANMELSLYRESMRDSEIDYGLWGSNYPKLKVSLTELARLGNKASVSQGLNSSNVTFLWADAIANSLYAKYSKLR
;
A
#
# COMPACT_ATOMS: atom_id res chain seq x y z
N MET A 1 -7.11 5.33 -19.94
CA MET A 1 -6.02 5.09 -18.96
C MET A 1 -4.65 5.56 -19.46
N GLU A 2 -4.15 5.06 -20.59
CA GLU A 2 -2.79 5.38 -21.08
C GLU A 2 -2.48 6.89 -21.10
N ARG A 3 -3.42 7.70 -21.62
CA ARG A 3 -3.30 9.18 -21.62
C ARG A 3 -3.08 9.79 -20.23
N LEU A 4 -3.73 9.27 -19.20
CA LEU A 4 -3.55 9.78 -17.83
C LEU A 4 -2.14 9.50 -17.34
N ILE A 5 -1.69 8.25 -17.49
CA ILE A 5 -0.37 7.79 -17.08
C ILE A 5 0.72 8.58 -17.82
N SER A 6 0.62 8.73 -19.14
CA SER A 6 1.61 9.47 -19.94
C SER A 6 1.76 10.94 -19.56
N SER A 7 0.79 11.51 -18.84
CA SER A 7 0.87 12.90 -18.39
C SER A 7 1.47 13.07 -16.98
N LEU A 8 1.77 11.97 -16.27
CA LEU A 8 2.40 12.02 -14.95
C LEU A 8 3.89 12.39 -15.08
N SER A 9 4.45 12.97 -14.02
CA SER A 9 5.89 13.16 -13.89
C SER A 9 6.54 11.84 -13.49
N PHE A 10 7.18 11.16 -14.44
CA PHE A 10 7.85 9.89 -14.12
C PHE A 10 9.11 10.09 -13.28
N GLU A 11 9.74 11.26 -13.29
CA GLU A 11 10.83 11.58 -12.38
C GLU A 11 10.36 11.55 -10.91
N GLU A 12 9.20 12.14 -10.62
CA GLU A 12 8.61 12.12 -9.27
C GLU A 12 8.16 10.71 -8.85
N ILE A 13 7.55 9.96 -9.77
CA ILE A 13 7.19 8.56 -9.54
C ILE A 13 8.46 7.75 -9.24
N TRP A 14 9.54 7.96 -9.99
CA TRP A 14 10.77 7.23 -9.80
C TRP A 14 11.42 7.52 -8.46
N ARG A 15 11.48 8.80 -8.07
CA ARG A 15 11.95 9.21 -6.74
C ARG A 15 11.14 8.55 -5.62
N HIS A 16 9.81 8.56 -5.73
CA HIS A 16 8.94 7.92 -4.75
C HIS A 16 9.19 6.41 -4.66
N PHE A 17 9.31 5.74 -5.80
CA PHE A 17 9.61 4.32 -5.86
C PHE A 17 10.99 3.98 -5.30
N SER A 18 12.03 4.76 -5.60
CA SER A 18 13.39 4.51 -5.10
C SER A 18 13.45 4.54 -3.58
N LEU A 19 12.81 5.54 -2.95
CA LEU A 19 12.69 5.62 -1.48
C LEU A 19 11.99 4.40 -0.89
N ARG A 20 11.04 3.82 -1.62
CA ARG A 20 10.33 2.59 -1.21
C ARG A 20 11.18 1.35 -1.36
N ILE A 21 12.06 1.30 -2.36
CA ILE A 21 13.03 0.21 -2.50
C ILE A 21 14.03 0.23 -1.35
N GLU A 22 14.54 1.41 -0.97
CA GLU A 22 15.42 1.57 0.19
C GLU A 22 14.71 1.11 1.47
N ALA A 23 13.49 1.58 1.72
CA ALA A 23 12.70 1.15 2.88
C ALA A 23 12.40 -0.36 2.88
N HIS A 24 12.15 -0.97 1.72
CA HIS A 24 11.97 -2.42 1.58
C HIS A 24 13.25 -3.18 1.99
N GLN A 25 14.41 -2.71 1.58
CA GLN A 25 15.70 -3.32 1.92
C GLN A 25 15.97 -3.23 3.43
N GLU A 26 15.73 -2.07 4.04
CA GLU A 26 15.89 -1.88 5.48
C GLU A 26 14.91 -2.76 6.28
N LEU A 27 13.63 -2.80 5.89
CA LEU A 27 12.62 -3.60 6.58
C LEU A 27 12.90 -5.10 6.49
N THR A 28 13.33 -5.60 5.32
CA THR A 28 13.67 -7.02 5.18
C THR A 28 14.94 -7.38 5.96
N GLN A 29 15.92 -6.48 6.01
CA GLN A 29 17.13 -6.65 6.82
C GLN A 29 16.83 -6.66 8.32
N ASP A 30 16.02 -5.71 8.80
CA ASP A 30 15.65 -5.63 10.22
C ASP A 30 14.82 -6.85 10.65
N LEU A 31 13.91 -7.34 9.79
CA LEU A 31 13.16 -8.58 10.04
C LEU A 31 14.09 -9.80 10.09
N ALA A 32 15.05 -9.90 9.16
CA ALA A 32 15.97 -11.04 9.07
C ALA A 32 17.02 -11.08 10.20
N THR A 33 17.23 -9.96 10.89
CA THR A 33 18.22 -9.83 11.98
C THR A 33 17.59 -9.59 13.35
N ASP A 34 16.29 -9.85 13.48
CA ASP A 34 15.54 -9.71 14.74
C ASP A 34 15.66 -8.33 15.39
N ARG A 35 15.81 -7.26 14.59
CA ARG A 35 15.80 -5.87 15.07
C ARG A 35 14.38 -5.40 15.31
N VAL A 36 13.73 -5.99 16.30
CA VAL A 36 12.28 -5.85 16.58
C VAL A 36 11.82 -4.39 16.60
N GLN A 37 12.47 -3.54 17.41
CA GLN A 37 12.04 -2.15 17.56
C GLN A 37 12.27 -1.34 16.27
N ASP A 38 13.45 -1.46 15.67
CA ASP A 38 13.79 -0.77 14.42
C ASP A 38 12.85 -1.16 13.29
N TYR A 39 12.52 -2.46 13.19
CA TYR A 39 11.56 -2.96 12.22
C TYR A 39 10.19 -2.35 12.42
N VAL A 40 9.64 -2.43 13.65
CA VAL A 40 8.27 -1.98 13.94
C VAL A 40 8.13 -0.47 13.74
N ASP A 41 9.10 0.32 14.20
CA ASP A 41 9.07 1.77 14.04
C ASP A 41 9.12 2.18 12.55
N LYS A 42 9.87 1.47 11.70
CA LYS A 42 9.85 1.69 10.25
C LYS A 42 8.57 1.16 9.59
N ALA A 43 8.12 -0.05 9.95
CA ALA A 43 6.95 -0.72 9.36
C ALA A 43 5.63 0.00 9.69
N LEU A 44 5.62 0.84 10.72
CA LEU A 44 4.51 1.71 11.10
C LEU A 44 4.71 3.17 10.70
N GLY A 45 5.75 3.48 9.91
CA GLY A 45 5.97 4.82 9.37
C GLY A 45 6.43 5.87 10.41
N ILE A 46 6.93 5.44 11.58
CA ILE A 46 7.39 6.31 12.66
C ILE A 46 8.82 6.79 12.42
N ALA A 47 9.75 5.85 12.23
CA ALA A 47 11.16 6.15 11.97
C ALA A 47 11.44 6.42 10.49
N ALA A 48 10.63 5.86 9.60
CA ALA A 48 10.76 6.00 8.15
C ALA A 48 9.37 6.05 7.50
N PRO A 49 8.85 7.24 7.12
CA PRO A 49 7.52 7.37 6.52
C PRO A 49 7.31 6.49 5.27
N HIS A 50 8.38 6.30 4.50
CA HIS A 50 8.38 5.46 3.30
C HIS A 50 8.23 3.95 3.61
N GLY A 51 8.39 3.52 4.85
CA GLY A 51 8.10 2.14 5.27
C GLY A 51 6.60 1.85 5.31
N ASN A 52 5.76 2.85 5.58
CA ASN A 52 4.30 2.71 5.58
C ASN A 52 3.61 4.07 5.48
N TYR A 53 3.23 4.47 4.26
CA TYR A 53 2.55 5.74 4.04
C TYR A 53 1.16 5.77 4.66
N SER A 54 0.42 4.66 4.61
CA SER A 54 -0.92 4.59 5.20
C SER A 54 -0.87 4.90 6.69
N ALA A 55 0.14 4.41 7.40
CA ALA A 55 0.32 4.70 8.83
C ALA A 55 0.89 6.10 9.09
N ALA A 56 1.90 6.52 8.32
CA ALA A 56 2.57 7.81 8.51
C ALA A 56 1.63 9.00 8.28
N GLU A 57 0.82 8.97 7.22
CA GLU A 57 -0.06 10.08 6.83
C GLU A 57 -1.18 10.36 7.84
N HIS A 58 -1.60 9.33 8.57
CA HIS A 58 -2.71 9.41 9.52
C HIS A 58 -2.26 9.29 10.99
N GLY A 59 -0.94 9.23 11.23
CA GLY A 59 -0.39 9.06 12.57
C GLY A 59 -0.87 7.77 13.26
N LEU A 60 -1.08 6.70 12.50
CA LEU A 60 -1.59 5.43 13.03
C LEU A 60 -0.53 4.64 13.79
N GLY A 61 0.75 4.81 13.46
CA GLY A 61 1.84 4.11 14.15
C GLY A 61 1.80 4.31 15.67
N PRO A 62 1.84 5.57 16.17
CA PRO A 62 1.70 5.84 17.60
C PRO A 62 0.38 5.34 18.20
N GLN A 63 -0.72 5.33 17.45
CA GLN A 63 -2.01 4.82 17.93
C GLN A 63 -2.01 3.30 18.10
N ILE A 64 -1.41 2.58 17.14
CA ILE A 64 -1.23 1.13 17.19
C ILE A 64 -0.37 0.77 18.41
N LEU A 65 0.74 1.48 18.62
CA LEU A 65 1.66 1.24 19.74
C LEU A 65 1.10 1.69 21.10
N GLY A 66 0.33 2.77 21.12
CA GLY A 66 -0.23 3.38 22.33
C GLY A 66 -1.40 2.62 22.96
N ASN A 67 -1.81 1.48 22.40
CA ASN A 67 -2.86 0.65 22.99
C ASN A 67 -2.37 -0.02 24.28
N LEU A 68 -2.67 0.63 25.41
CA LEU A 68 -2.24 0.30 26.77
C LEU A 68 -2.65 -1.11 27.25
N ASN A 69 -3.55 -1.79 26.54
CA ASN A 69 -3.96 -3.16 26.88
C ASN A 69 -2.98 -4.23 26.33
N ASN A 70 -1.88 -3.85 25.69
CA ASN A 70 -0.99 -4.77 25.00
C ASN A 70 0.49 -4.55 25.34
N ASN A 71 0.94 -5.14 26.46
CA ASN A 71 2.32 -5.08 26.95
C ASN A 71 3.39 -5.71 26.02
N ARG A 72 3.00 -6.21 24.85
CA ARG A 72 3.88 -6.87 23.86
C ARG A 72 3.54 -6.48 22.42
N ILE A 73 3.10 -5.24 22.21
CA ILE A 73 2.65 -4.78 20.90
C ILE A 73 3.76 -4.86 19.84
N TYR A 74 5.00 -4.49 20.21
CA TYR A 74 6.16 -4.59 19.33
C TYR A 74 6.40 -6.03 18.87
N GLU A 75 6.45 -6.98 19.81
CA GLU A 75 6.64 -8.39 19.48
C GLU A 75 5.47 -8.97 18.68
N ARG A 76 4.24 -8.53 18.94
CA ARG A 76 3.07 -8.95 18.16
C ARG A 76 3.13 -8.46 16.72
N ILE A 77 3.51 -7.21 16.47
CA ILE A 77 3.65 -6.66 15.12
C ILE A 77 4.81 -7.35 14.40
N PHE A 78 5.95 -7.53 15.08
CA PHE A 78 7.10 -8.22 14.52
C PHE A 78 6.77 -9.68 14.17
N LYS A 79 6.08 -10.40 15.06
CA LYS A 79 5.58 -11.74 14.79
C LYS A 79 4.61 -11.75 13.61
N PHE A 80 3.67 -10.81 13.55
CA PHE A 80 2.74 -10.67 12.44
C PHE A 80 3.48 -10.49 11.10
N ALA A 81 4.51 -9.65 11.06
CA ALA A 81 5.35 -9.47 9.89
C ALA A 81 6.10 -10.75 9.50
N TRP A 82 6.64 -11.47 10.48
CA TRP A 82 7.30 -12.76 10.25
C TRP A 82 6.33 -13.79 9.65
N ASP A 83 5.14 -13.92 10.24
CA ASP A 83 4.10 -14.84 9.79
C ASP A 83 3.65 -14.49 8.36
N ILE A 84 3.44 -13.20 8.06
CA ILE A 84 3.13 -12.72 6.70
C ILE A 84 4.26 -13.00 5.72
N ASN A 85 5.52 -12.82 6.12
CA ASN A 85 6.66 -13.15 5.28
C ASN A 85 6.73 -14.66 4.97
N GLY A 86 6.11 -15.51 5.78
CA GLY A 86 5.97 -16.94 5.50
C GLY A 86 4.91 -17.29 4.45
N ILE A 87 3.97 -16.39 4.16
CA ILE A 87 2.82 -16.67 3.29
C ILE A 87 3.25 -16.78 1.82
N THR A 88 2.69 -17.77 1.13
CA THR A 88 2.87 -18.02 -0.31
C THR A 88 1.63 -17.67 -1.14
N ASP A 89 0.45 -17.61 -0.52
CA ASP A 89 -0.78 -17.16 -1.19
C ASP A 89 -1.14 -15.73 -0.73
N PRO A 90 -0.95 -14.71 -1.59
CA PRO A 90 -1.27 -13.32 -1.26
C PRO A 90 -2.74 -13.11 -0.88
N LEU A 91 -3.65 -13.98 -1.31
CA LEU A 91 -5.08 -13.85 -1.01
C LEU A 91 -5.40 -14.09 0.46
N GLN A 92 -4.47 -14.66 1.22
CA GLN A 92 -4.61 -14.84 2.67
C GLN A 92 -4.31 -13.58 3.47
N ILE A 93 -3.66 -12.57 2.88
CA ILE A 93 -3.21 -11.35 3.59
C ILE A 93 -4.35 -10.67 4.38
N PRO A 94 -5.55 -10.40 3.80
CA PRO A 94 -6.64 -9.79 4.57
C PRO A 94 -7.02 -10.59 5.82
N LYS A 95 -7.10 -11.91 5.70
CA LYS A 95 -7.43 -12.79 6.82
C LYS A 95 -6.35 -12.75 7.91
N PHE A 96 -5.07 -12.75 7.53
CA PHE A 96 -3.97 -12.63 8.50
C PHE A 96 -3.98 -11.30 9.25
N ILE A 97 -4.33 -10.21 8.57
CA ILE A 97 -4.48 -8.88 9.18
C ILE A 97 -5.63 -8.90 10.20
N GLU A 98 -6.78 -9.46 9.82
CA GLU A 98 -7.94 -9.62 10.70
C GLU A 98 -7.61 -10.50 11.92
N ASP A 99 -7.06 -11.69 11.70
CA ASP A 99 -6.72 -12.66 12.74
C ASP A 99 -5.62 -12.14 13.70
N ALA A 100 -4.76 -11.21 13.25
CA ALA A 100 -3.77 -10.57 14.11
C ALA A 100 -4.43 -9.76 15.25
N ASN A 101 -5.66 -9.27 15.03
CA ASN A 101 -6.46 -8.52 16.00
C ASN A 101 -5.64 -7.44 16.73
N ILE A 102 -4.94 -6.63 15.94
CA ILE A 102 -4.16 -5.49 16.40
C ILE A 102 -4.99 -4.24 16.13
N HIS A 103 -5.41 -3.56 17.19
CA HIS A 103 -6.20 -2.35 17.09
C HIS A 103 -5.50 -1.29 16.22
N SER A 104 -6.28 -0.63 15.35
CA SER A 104 -5.80 0.37 14.38
C SER A 104 -4.86 -0.14 13.29
N LEU A 105 -4.52 -1.44 13.27
CA LEU A 105 -3.81 -2.08 12.17
C LEU A 105 -4.83 -2.55 11.12
N GLY A 106 -5.33 -1.60 10.33
CA GLY A 106 -6.30 -1.84 9.25
C GLY A 106 -5.70 -2.57 8.05
N ILE A 107 -6.54 -2.90 7.06
CA ILE A 107 -6.10 -3.52 5.79
C ILE A 107 -5.06 -2.63 5.10
N SER A 108 -5.23 -1.31 5.11
CA SER A 108 -4.29 -0.36 4.51
C SER A 108 -2.88 -0.49 5.08
N VAL A 109 -2.74 -0.45 6.41
CA VAL A 109 -1.45 -0.58 7.10
C VAL A 109 -0.86 -1.98 6.94
N GLY A 110 -1.66 -3.03 7.20
CA GLY A 110 -1.17 -4.41 7.19
C GLY A 110 -0.79 -4.92 5.80
N SER A 111 -1.54 -4.56 4.76
CA SER A 111 -1.21 -4.92 3.38
C SER A 111 0.02 -4.18 2.86
N GLU A 112 0.27 -2.97 3.38
CA GLU A 112 1.50 -2.23 3.08
C GLU A 112 2.71 -2.90 3.69
N ILE A 113 2.64 -3.35 4.95
CA ILE A 113 3.68 -4.20 5.57
C ILE A 113 3.95 -5.44 4.70
N ALA A 114 2.89 -6.14 4.26
CA ALA A 114 3.02 -7.33 3.41
C ALA A 114 3.69 -7.04 2.06
N MET A 115 3.32 -5.94 1.41
CA MET A 115 3.95 -5.49 0.16
C MET A 115 5.42 -5.13 0.37
N MET A 116 5.75 -4.41 1.45
CA MET A 116 7.12 -4.02 1.77
C MET A 116 8.01 -5.21 2.12
N LEU A 117 7.47 -6.38 2.43
CA LEU A 117 8.25 -7.60 2.63
C LEU A 117 8.43 -8.40 1.34
N LYS A 118 7.40 -8.44 0.48
CA LYS A 118 7.42 -9.20 -0.80
C LYS A 118 6.78 -8.41 -1.94
N PRO A 119 7.45 -7.37 -2.48
CA PRO A 119 6.82 -6.42 -3.39
C PRO A 119 6.57 -6.94 -4.82
N HIS A 120 7.07 -8.14 -5.13
CA HIS A 120 6.75 -8.85 -6.36
C HIS A 120 5.47 -9.69 -6.27
N GLN A 121 4.97 -9.92 -5.04
CA GLN A 121 3.92 -10.90 -4.75
C GLN A 121 2.71 -10.27 -4.05
N ASN A 122 2.96 -9.39 -3.09
CA ASN A 122 1.94 -8.72 -2.28
C ASN A 122 1.75 -7.27 -2.72
N TRP A 123 0.55 -6.74 -2.54
CA TRP A 123 0.21 -5.37 -2.91
C TRP A 123 -0.51 -4.67 -1.76
N VAL A 124 -0.43 -3.35 -1.74
CA VAL A 124 -1.16 -2.54 -0.76
C VAL A 124 -2.59 -2.27 -1.22
N THR A 125 -3.52 -2.35 -0.28
CA THR A 125 -4.93 -2.00 -0.48
C THR A 125 -5.24 -0.76 0.35
N ASN A 126 -5.13 0.40 -0.28
CA ASN A 126 -5.42 1.70 0.32
C ASN A 126 -6.15 2.59 -0.71
N VAL A 127 -6.50 3.81 -0.31
CA VAL A 127 -7.30 4.73 -1.14
C VAL A 127 -6.67 5.03 -2.50
N ARG A 128 -5.34 5.05 -2.59
CA ARG A 128 -4.62 5.33 -3.83
C ARG A 128 -4.73 4.15 -4.78
N THR A 129 -4.48 2.93 -4.30
CA THR A 129 -4.57 1.73 -5.14
C THR A 129 -6.01 1.40 -5.54
N ASN A 130 -6.99 1.66 -4.68
CA ASN A 130 -8.41 1.53 -5.06
C ASN A 130 -8.83 2.61 -6.07
N TYR A 131 -8.35 3.85 -5.91
CA TYR A 131 -8.64 4.87 -6.92
C TYR A 131 -8.02 4.54 -8.28
N ALA A 132 -6.80 4.00 -8.29
CA ALA A 132 -6.18 3.53 -9.52
C ALA A 132 -6.98 2.38 -10.17
N ASP A 133 -7.50 1.44 -9.37
CA ASP A 133 -8.43 0.40 -9.84
C ASP A 133 -9.72 0.99 -10.43
N LEU A 134 -10.31 2.00 -9.79
CA LEU A 134 -11.48 2.69 -10.33
C LEU A 134 -11.19 3.39 -11.65
N LEU A 135 -10.02 4.02 -11.80
CA LEU A 135 -9.59 4.59 -13.08
C LEU A 135 -9.45 3.49 -14.14
N MET A 136 -8.92 2.32 -13.80
CA MET A 136 -8.84 1.17 -14.71
C MET A 136 -10.23 0.66 -15.11
N LYS A 137 -11.10 0.41 -14.13
CA LYS A 137 -12.49 -0.03 -14.29
C LYS A 137 -13.27 0.89 -15.23
N HIS A 138 -13.08 2.21 -15.11
CA HIS A 138 -13.75 3.22 -15.91
C HIS A 138 -12.94 3.68 -17.12
N SER A 139 -11.96 2.91 -17.58
CA SER A 139 -11.14 3.19 -18.78
C SER A 139 -10.40 4.55 -18.75
N GLY A 140 -10.16 5.11 -17.56
CA GLY A 140 -9.54 6.41 -17.33
C GLY A 140 -10.53 7.58 -17.27
N ASP A 141 -11.83 7.33 -17.12
CA ASP A 141 -12.81 8.37 -16.84
C ASP A 141 -12.66 8.86 -15.38
N VAL A 142 -11.98 10.00 -15.23
CA VAL A 142 -11.70 10.63 -13.94
C VAL A 142 -12.97 11.02 -13.20
N ASN A 143 -14.04 11.41 -13.90
CA ASN A 143 -15.28 11.83 -13.26
C ASN A 143 -16.01 10.64 -12.64
N LYS A 144 -16.12 9.53 -13.38
CA LYS A 144 -16.71 8.30 -12.87
C LYS A 144 -15.91 7.72 -11.70
N ALA A 145 -14.58 7.70 -11.81
CA ALA A 145 -13.72 7.22 -10.74
C ALA A 145 -13.86 8.06 -9.44
N ASN A 146 -13.93 9.40 -9.56
CA ASN A 146 -14.14 10.27 -8.40
C ASN A 146 -15.54 10.08 -7.78
N MET A 147 -16.58 9.95 -8.61
CA MET A 147 -17.95 9.72 -8.14
C MET A 147 -18.10 8.39 -7.40
N GLU A 148 -17.48 7.32 -7.91
CA GLU A 148 -17.50 6.03 -7.21
C GLU A 148 -16.66 6.07 -5.93
N LEU A 149 -15.51 6.76 -5.94
CA LEU A 149 -14.69 6.92 -4.74
C LEU A 149 -15.40 7.70 -3.63
N SER A 150 -16.21 8.72 -3.96
CA SER A 150 -16.99 9.45 -2.95
C SER A 150 -18.05 8.57 -2.29
N LEU A 151 -18.70 7.68 -3.06
CA LEU A 151 -19.66 6.73 -2.51
C LEU A 151 -19.01 5.76 -1.52
N TYR A 152 -17.77 5.32 -1.79
CA TYR A 152 -17.00 4.51 -0.84
C TYR A 152 -16.67 5.27 0.45
N ARG A 153 -16.32 6.56 0.38
CA ARG A 153 -16.06 7.35 1.59
C ARG A 153 -17.31 7.58 2.42
N GLU A 154 -18.44 7.81 1.78
CA GLU A 154 -19.71 8.02 2.48
C GLU A 154 -20.15 6.78 3.28
N SER A 155 -19.79 5.58 2.81
CA SER A 155 -20.05 4.32 3.51
C SER A 155 -19.01 3.94 4.56
N MET A 156 -17.80 4.53 4.57
CA MET A 156 -16.69 4.21 5.50
C MET A 156 -16.75 4.96 6.85
N ARG A 157 -17.93 5.37 7.33
CA ARG A 157 -18.03 6.12 8.60
C ARG A 157 -17.74 5.27 9.86
N ASP A 158 -17.67 3.95 9.74
CA ASP A 158 -17.33 3.01 10.82
C ASP A 158 -16.07 2.19 10.48
N SER A 159 -15.15 2.04 11.43
CA SER A 159 -13.85 1.36 11.23
C SER A 159 -13.96 -0.14 10.94
N GLU A 160 -15.06 -0.81 11.31
CA GLU A 160 -15.31 -2.22 10.95
C GLU A 160 -15.59 -2.40 9.45
N ILE A 161 -16.08 -1.35 8.78
CA ILE A 161 -16.31 -1.34 7.33
C ILE A 161 -14.96 -1.32 6.58
N ASP A 162 -13.88 -0.85 7.23
CA ASP A 162 -12.51 -0.85 6.69
C ASP A 162 -12.00 -2.29 6.45
N TYR A 163 -12.27 -3.23 7.35
CA TYR A 163 -11.85 -4.62 7.14
C TYR A 163 -12.68 -5.33 6.07
N GLY A 164 -14.01 -5.18 6.11
CA GLY A 164 -14.91 -5.85 5.17
C GLY A 164 -14.73 -5.35 3.73
N LEU A 165 -14.79 -4.03 3.51
CA LEU A 165 -14.76 -3.46 2.17
C LEU A 165 -13.37 -3.60 1.53
N TRP A 166 -12.32 -3.17 2.21
CA TRP A 166 -10.96 -3.25 1.66
C TRP A 166 -10.46 -4.68 1.59
N GLY A 167 -10.77 -5.53 2.59
CA GLY A 167 -10.46 -6.95 2.53
C GLY A 167 -11.08 -7.63 1.31
N SER A 168 -12.35 -7.30 0.97
CA SER A 168 -13.01 -7.83 -0.23
C SER A 168 -12.45 -7.27 -1.54
N ASN A 169 -11.85 -6.07 -1.51
CA ASN A 169 -11.23 -5.45 -2.68
C ASN A 169 -9.80 -5.94 -2.91
N TYR A 170 -9.09 -6.35 -1.86
CA TYR A 170 -7.70 -6.79 -1.94
C TYR A 170 -7.48 -7.79 -3.09
N PRO A 171 -8.22 -8.92 -3.22
CA PRO A 171 -8.03 -9.86 -4.34
C PRO A 171 -8.21 -9.25 -5.73
N LYS A 172 -9.10 -8.26 -5.86
CA LYS A 172 -9.49 -7.66 -7.15
C LYS A 172 -8.39 -6.75 -7.69
N LEU A 173 -7.63 -6.09 -6.81
CA LEU A 173 -6.58 -5.14 -7.18
C LEU A 173 -5.40 -5.78 -7.92
N LYS A 174 -5.15 -7.08 -7.75
CA LYS A 174 -3.99 -7.74 -8.37
C LYS A 174 -3.92 -7.49 -9.87
N VAL A 175 -5.05 -7.65 -10.57
CA VAL A 175 -5.12 -7.53 -12.03
C VAL A 175 -4.88 -6.09 -12.46
N SER A 176 -5.56 -5.13 -11.84
CA SER A 176 -5.45 -3.72 -12.19
C SER A 176 -4.08 -3.14 -11.85
N LEU A 177 -3.48 -3.52 -10.72
CA LEU A 177 -2.14 -3.06 -10.34
C LEU A 177 -1.03 -3.68 -11.20
N THR A 178 -1.17 -4.95 -11.60
CA THR A 178 -0.23 -5.57 -12.56
C THR A 178 -0.27 -4.85 -13.91
N GLU A 179 -1.48 -4.56 -14.40
CA GLU A 179 -1.65 -3.82 -15.64
C GLU A 179 -1.18 -2.37 -15.51
N LEU A 180 -1.41 -1.72 -14.36
CA LEU A 180 -0.91 -0.38 -14.06
C LEU A 180 0.62 -0.33 -14.13
N ALA A 181 1.31 -1.31 -13.52
CA ALA A 181 2.76 -1.42 -13.58
C ALA A 181 3.24 -1.59 -15.04
N ARG A 182 2.56 -2.41 -15.84
CA ARG A 182 2.87 -2.60 -17.27
C ARG A 182 2.73 -1.29 -18.05
N LEU A 183 1.62 -0.57 -17.88
CA LEU A 183 1.38 0.71 -18.52
C LEU A 183 2.38 1.78 -18.07
N GLY A 184 2.70 1.80 -16.77
CA GLY A 184 3.73 2.65 -16.19
C GLY A 184 5.10 2.40 -16.79
N ASN A 185 5.51 1.14 -16.95
CA ASN A 185 6.77 0.78 -17.61
C ASN A 185 6.82 1.29 -19.06
N LYS A 186 5.75 1.12 -19.83
CA LYS A 186 5.64 1.63 -21.21
C LYS A 186 5.82 3.16 -21.24
N ALA A 187 5.15 3.87 -20.33
CA ALA A 187 5.23 5.33 -20.26
C ALA A 187 6.60 5.83 -19.77
N SER A 188 7.20 5.19 -18.76
CA SER A 188 8.56 5.50 -18.27
C SER A 188 9.59 5.43 -19.39
N VAL A 189 9.60 4.32 -20.15
CA VAL A 189 10.52 4.13 -21.29
C VAL A 189 10.29 5.19 -22.37
N SER A 190 9.04 5.55 -22.65
CA SER A 190 8.73 6.62 -23.63
C SER A 190 9.23 8.00 -23.21
N GLN A 191 9.50 8.21 -21.92
CA GLN A 191 10.09 9.44 -21.36
C GLN A 191 11.61 9.32 -21.15
N GLY A 192 12.26 8.26 -21.64
CA GLY A 192 13.71 8.07 -21.52
C GLY A 192 14.18 7.56 -20.15
N LEU A 193 13.27 7.04 -19.33
CA LEU A 193 13.56 6.46 -18.02
C LEU A 193 13.52 4.92 -18.05
N ASN A 194 14.10 4.29 -17.02
CA ASN A 194 14.13 2.84 -16.90
C ASN A 194 12.75 2.26 -16.53
N SER A 195 12.53 0.99 -16.88
CA SER A 195 11.42 0.19 -16.38
C SER A 195 11.75 -0.41 -15.00
N SER A 196 10.71 -0.79 -14.25
CA SER A 196 10.82 -1.53 -12.99
C SER A 196 10.36 -2.97 -13.16
N ASN A 197 11.03 -3.89 -12.47
CA ASN A 197 10.59 -5.29 -12.29
C ASN A 197 9.94 -5.54 -10.91
N VAL A 198 9.87 -4.52 -10.05
CA VAL A 198 9.24 -4.62 -8.71
C VAL A 198 7.78 -4.18 -8.80
N THR A 199 6.95 -5.10 -9.28
CA THR A 199 5.59 -4.82 -9.78
C THR A 199 4.73 -3.97 -8.85
N PHE A 200 4.56 -4.37 -7.58
CA PHE A 200 3.56 -3.72 -6.74
C PHE A 200 4.05 -2.44 -6.08
N LEU A 201 5.35 -2.31 -5.79
CA LEU A 201 5.91 -1.01 -5.41
C LEU A 201 5.85 0.00 -6.56
N TRP A 202 6.08 -0.46 -7.78
CA TRP A 202 5.95 0.40 -8.96
C TRP A 202 4.51 0.83 -9.20
N ALA A 203 3.57 -0.11 -9.11
CA ALA A 203 2.15 0.20 -9.20
C ALA A 203 1.68 1.18 -8.11
N ASP A 204 2.14 1.01 -6.87
CA ASP A 204 1.85 1.90 -5.74
C ASP A 204 2.33 3.34 -5.99
N ALA A 205 3.58 3.52 -6.46
CA ALA A 205 4.11 4.84 -6.79
C ALA A 205 3.31 5.56 -7.89
N ILE A 206 2.86 4.81 -8.91
CA ILE A 206 2.00 5.34 -9.98
C ILE A 206 0.60 5.66 -9.43
N ALA A 207 0.02 4.76 -8.62
CA ALA A 207 -1.29 4.94 -8.01
C ALA A 207 -1.31 6.19 -7.12
N ASN A 208 -0.26 6.42 -6.34
CA ASN A 208 -0.08 7.64 -5.55
C ASN A 208 -0.08 8.90 -6.43
N SER A 209 0.62 8.87 -7.56
CA SER A 209 0.69 10.01 -8.47
C SER A 209 -0.62 10.26 -9.22
N LEU A 210 -1.33 9.20 -9.60
CA LEU A 210 -2.69 9.30 -10.17
C LEU A 210 -3.67 9.90 -9.16
N TYR A 211 -3.66 9.39 -7.93
CA TYR A 211 -4.50 9.88 -6.85
C TYR A 211 -4.22 11.35 -6.57
N ALA A 212 -2.95 11.72 -6.40
CA ALA A 212 -2.55 13.11 -6.26
C ALA A 212 -3.12 13.92 -7.43
N LYS A 213 -2.74 13.63 -8.68
CA LYS A 213 -3.09 14.49 -9.81
C LYS A 213 -4.59 14.62 -10.10
N TYR A 214 -5.38 13.56 -9.91
CA TYR A 214 -6.75 13.48 -10.44
C TYR A 214 -7.86 13.31 -9.41
N SER A 215 -7.55 12.92 -8.18
CA SER A 215 -8.57 12.80 -7.13
C SER A 215 -9.03 14.20 -6.69
N LYS A 216 -10.35 14.36 -6.56
CA LYS A 216 -10.97 15.55 -5.96
C LYS A 216 -11.11 15.45 -4.44
N LEU A 217 -10.71 14.33 -3.86
CA LEU A 217 -10.96 13.97 -2.47
C LEU A 217 -9.70 14.07 -1.60
N ARG A 218 -8.80 15.01 -1.91
CA ARG A 218 -7.59 15.23 -1.12
C ARG A 218 -7.92 15.75 0.28
#